data_AF-A0A926AWX5-F1
#
_entry.id   AF-A0A926AWX5-F1
#
_cell.length_a   1.000
_cell.length_b   1.000
_cell.length_c   1.000
_cell.angle_alpha   90.00
_cell.angle_beta   90.00
_cell.angle_gamma   90.00
#
_symmetry.space_group_name_H-M   'P 1'
#
loop_
_entity.id
_entity.type
_entity.pdbx_description
1 polymer ?
#
loop_
_entity_poly.entity_id
_entity_poly.type
_entity_poly.pdbx_seq_one_letter_code
_entity_poly.pdbx_strand_id
1 'polypeptide(L)' 'MRDLARPRDQDTLDALVSTYAGECTDYQRQLFAESLAAALTPEEVLAGAVAAGLVGASVMLNSDRHWTLISRAC' A
#
# COMPACT_ATOMS: atom_id res chain seq x y z
N MET A 1 -1.09 4.10 11.24
CA MET A 1 -1.14 4.69 9.88
C MET A 1 -1.61 3.63 8.90
N ARG A 2 -2.37 4.00 7.86
CA ARG A 2 -2.80 3.09 6.79
C ARG A 2 -2.55 3.75 5.44
N ASP A 3 -2.08 2.97 4.48
CA ASP A 3 -1.83 3.43 3.10
C ASP A 3 -2.05 2.27 2.11
N LEU A 4 -1.88 2.52 0.81
CA LEU A 4 -1.79 1.52 -0.24
C LEU A 4 -0.51 0.67 -0.08
N ALA A 5 -0.59 -0.58 -0.51
CA ALA A 5 0.54 -1.47 -0.65
C ALA A 5 0.90 -1.62 -2.13
N ARG A 6 2.19 -1.56 -2.44
CA ARG A 6 2.65 -1.81 -3.81
C ARG A 6 2.28 -3.22 -4.25
N PRO A 7 1.60 -3.40 -5.39
CA PRO A 7 1.38 -4.73 -5.94
C PRO A 7 2.71 -5.41 -6.27
N ARG A 8 2.73 -6.73 -6.07
CA ARG A 8 3.91 -7.59 -6.31
C ARG A 8 4.29 -7.71 -7.78
N ASP A 9 3.33 -7.52 -8.67
CA ASP A 9 3.48 -7.68 -10.12
C ASP A 9 2.37 -6.91 -10.87
N GLN A 10 2.54 -6.79 -12.18
CA GLN A 10 1.62 -6.09 -13.08
C GLN A 10 0.23 -6.73 -13.09
N ASP A 11 0.15 -8.06 -13.10
CA ASP A 11 -1.13 -8.78 -13.11
C ASP A 11 -1.96 -8.46 -11.87
N THR A 12 -1.33 -8.40 -10.68
CA THR A 12 -2.00 -7.99 -9.45
C THR A 12 -2.47 -6.53 -9.52
N LEU A 13 -1.67 -5.64 -10.10
CA LEU A 13 -2.03 -4.23 -10.26
C LEU A 13 -3.25 -4.08 -11.19
N ASP A 14 -3.25 -4.75 -12.33
CA ASP A 14 -4.35 -4.72 -13.29
C ASP A 14 -5.64 -5.28 -12.68
N ALA A 15 -5.54 -6.37 -11.91
CA ALA A 15 -6.67 -6.96 -11.19
C ALA A 15 -7.26 -5.98 -10.15
N LEU A 16 -6.42 -5.28 -9.38
CA LEU A 16 -6.87 -4.30 -8.40
C LEU A 16 -7.55 -3.09 -9.06
N VAL A 17 -6.99 -2.57 -10.16
CA VAL A 17 -7.57 -1.45 -10.92
C VAL A 17 -8.92 -1.86 -11.51
N SER A 18 -9.01 -3.04 -12.12
CA SER A 18 -10.27 -3.56 -12.64
C SER A 18 -11.31 -3.74 -11.54
N THR A 19 -10.91 -4.23 -10.36
CA THR A 19 -11.84 -4.53 -9.26
C THR A 19 -12.37 -3.25 -8.60
N TYR A 20 -11.51 -2.26 -8.37
CA TYR A 20 -11.85 -1.09 -7.55
C TYR A 20 -12.10 0.19 -8.32
N ALA A 21 -11.69 0.24 -9.59
CA ALA A 21 -11.85 1.42 -10.45
C ALA A 21 -12.44 1.08 -11.83
N GLY A 22 -13.00 -0.13 -12.02
CA GLY A 22 -13.51 -0.59 -13.31
C GLY A 22 -14.56 0.33 -13.95
N GLU A 23 -15.38 0.99 -13.13
CA GLU A 23 -16.42 1.93 -13.59
C GLU A 23 -15.97 3.41 -13.57
N CYS A 24 -14.73 3.68 -13.15
CA CYS A 24 -14.18 5.04 -13.13
C CYS A 24 -13.73 5.49 -14.52
N THR A 25 -13.48 6.79 -14.69
CA THR A 25 -12.91 7.33 -15.93
C THR A 25 -11.48 6.82 -16.17
N ASP A 26 -11.03 6.86 -17.42
CA ASP A 26 -9.68 6.41 -17.82
C ASP A 26 -8.59 7.09 -17.00
N TYR A 27 -8.72 8.40 -16.79
CA TYR A 27 -7.80 9.18 -15.97
C TYR A 27 -7.78 8.73 -14.51
N GLN A 28 -8.93 8.42 -13.93
CA GLN A 28 -9.01 7.93 -12.54
C GLN A 28 -8.41 6.54 -12.39
N ARG A 29 -8.62 5.65 -13.38
CA ARG A 29 -7.99 4.32 -13.39
C ARG A 29 -6.47 4.43 -13.47
N GLN A 30 -5.96 5.31 -14.34
CA GLN A 30 -4.53 5.61 -14.45
C GLN A 30 -3.97 6.16 -13.14
N LEU A 31 -4.60 7.17 -12.55
CA LEU A 31 -4.15 7.76 -11.29
C LEU A 31 -4.11 6.73 -10.16
N PHE A 32 -5.10 5.83 -10.10
CA PHE A 32 -5.12 4.77 -9.09
C PHE A 32 -4.01 3.73 -9.33
N ALA A 33 -3.79 3.31 -10.58
CA ALA A 33 -2.68 2.43 -10.96
C ALA A 33 -1.32 3.04 -10.57
N GLU A 34 -1.10 4.31 -10.90
CA GLU A 34 0.14 5.04 -10.55
C GLU A 34 0.32 5.14 -9.04
N SER A 35 -0.76 5.38 -8.29
CA SER A 35 -0.73 5.42 -6.82
C SER A 35 -0.35 4.06 -6.21
N LEU A 36 -0.92 2.96 -6.73
CA LEU A 36 -0.56 1.60 -6.32
C LEU A 36 0.92 1.30 -6.63
N ALA A 37 1.39 1.65 -7.82
CA ALA A 37 2.79 1.41 -8.21
C ALA A 37 3.79 2.24 -7.37
N ALA A 38 3.41 3.47 -6.99
CA ALA A 38 4.25 4.35 -6.18
C ALA A 38 4.22 4.04 -4.67
N ALA A 39 3.20 3.32 -4.20
CA ALA A 39 3.05 2.94 -2.80
C ALA A 39 4.27 2.17 -2.28
N LEU A 40 4.48 2.12 -0.96
CA LEU A 40 5.53 1.30 -0.35
C LEU A 40 5.05 -0.14 -0.14
N THR A 41 6.00 -1.07 -0.12
CA THR A 41 5.78 -2.44 0.37
C THR A 41 5.72 -2.46 1.90
N PRO A 42 5.01 -3.43 2.53
CA PRO A 42 5.01 -3.58 3.99
C PRO A 42 6.42 -3.66 4.60
N GLU A 43 7.35 -4.30 3.90
CA GLU A 43 8.74 -4.47 4.30
C GLU A 43 9.51 -3.14 4.31
N GLU A 44 9.35 -2.33 3.26
CA GLU A 44 9.94 -0.98 3.19
C GLU A 44 9.39 -0.08 4.30
N VAL A 45 8.09 -0.15 4.57
CA VAL A 45 7.44 0.63 5.64
C VAL A 45 7.97 0.21 7.01
N LEU A 46 8.10 -1.09 7.28
CA LEU A 46 8.64 -1.59 8.55
C LEU A 46 10.10 -1.17 8.73
N ALA A 47 10.92 -1.32 7.69
CA ALA A 47 12.32 -0.90 7.72
C ALA A 47 12.45 0.61 8.00
N GLY A 48 11.65 1.44 7.34
CA GLY A 48 11.60 2.88 7.58
C GLY A 48 11.14 3.24 8.99
N ALA A 49 10.12 2.55 9.51
CA ALA A 49 9.63 2.77 10.87
C ALA A 49 10.69 2.46 11.94
N VAL A 50 11.41 1.33 11.79
CA VAL A 50 12.52 0.96 12.68
C VAL A 50 13.64 1.99 12.60
N ALA A 51 14.03 2.42 11.39
CA ALA A 51 15.03 3.46 11.19
C ALA A 51 14.64 4.81 11.81
N ALA A 52 13.34 5.11 11.87
CA ALA A 52 12.80 6.31 12.51
C ALA A 52 12.66 6.19 14.05
N GLY A 53 13.12 5.09 14.65
CA GLY A 53 13.09 4.89 16.10
C GLY A 53 11.76 4.36 16.64
N LEU A 54 10.83 3.94 15.79
CA LEU A 54 9.57 3.29 16.20
C LEU A 54 9.82 1.82 16.55
N VAL A 55 10.62 1.59 17.59
CA VAL A 55 10.97 0.25 18.06
C VAL A 55 9.71 -0.47 18.55
N GLY A 56 9.46 -1.66 18.01
CA GLY A 56 8.25 -2.43 18.30
C GLY A 56 7.03 -2.06 17.45
N ALA A 57 7.20 -1.22 16.43
CA ALA A 57 6.17 -1.06 15.41
C ALA A 57 5.96 -2.37 14.64
N SER A 58 4.71 -2.62 14.24
CA SER A 58 4.34 -3.71 13.35
C SER A 58 3.67 -3.17 12.10
N VAL A 59 3.92 -3.81 10.97
CA VAL A 59 3.25 -3.51 9.69
C VAL A 59 2.59 -4.79 9.22
N MET A 60 1.32 -4.69 8.83
CA MET A 60 0.54 -5.85 8.38
C MET A 60 -0.39 -5.47 7.25
N LEU A 61 -0.48 -6.36 6.25
CA LEU A 61 -1.44 -6.24 5.17
C LEU A 61 -2.83 -6.64 5.70
N ASN A 62 -3.81 -5.72 5.63
CA ASN A 62 -5.15 -5.94 6.19
C ASN A 62 -6.27 -5.92 5.15
N SER A 63 -5.93 -5.68 3.89
CA SER A 63 -6.74 -5.99 2.72
C SER A 63 -5.79 -6.36 1.57
N ASP A 64 -6.35 -6.73 0.43
CA ASP A 64 -5.60 -6.99 -0.79
C ASP A 64 -4.71 -5.84 -1.31
N ARG A 65 -4.89 -4.61 -0.83
CA ARG A 65 -4.19 -3.42 -1.32
C ARG A 65 -3.72 -2.45 -0.23
N HIS A 66 -3.93 -2.77 1.04
CA HIS A 66 -3.63 -1.84 2.14
C HIS A 66 -2.80 -2.51 3.22
N TRP A 67 -1.73 -1.84 3.62
CA TRP A 67 -1.00 -2.14 4.85
C TRP A 67 -1.44 -1.20 5.98
N THR A 68 -1.20 -1.62 7.21
CA THR A 68 -1.38 -0.78 8.40
C THR A 68 -0.19 -0.92 9.32
N LEU A 69 0.40 0.22 9.66
CA LEU A 69 1.44 0.36 10.65
C LEU A 69 0.79 0.68 12.00
N ILE A 70 1.13 -0.12 13.01
CA ILE A 70 0.73 0.04 14.40
C ILE A 70 1.99 0.24 15.21
N SER A 71 2.04 1.34 15.97
CA SER A 71 3.08 1.59 16.97
C SER A 71 2.41 2.11 18.23
N ARG A 72 3.05 1.89 19.39
CA ARG A 72 2.68 2.58 20.62
C ARG A 72 3.47 3.88 20.66
N ALA A 73 2.80 4.99 20.92
CA ALA A 73 3.49 6.20 21.33
C ALA A 73 4.08 5.94 22.71
N CYS A 74 5.38 6.21 22.87
CA CYS A 74 6.03 6.30 24.18
C CYS A 74 5.58 7.58 24.89
#